data_AF-A0A662BUI2-F1
#
_entry.id   AF-A0A662BUI2-F1
#
_cell.length_a   1.000
_cell.length_b   1.000
_cell.length_c   1.000
_cell.angle_alpha   90.00
_cell.angle_beta   90.00
_cell.angle_gamma   90.00
#
_symmetry.space_group_name_H-M   'P 1'
#
loop_
_entity.id
_entity.type
_entity.pdbx_description
1 polymer ?
#
loop_
_entity_poly.entity_id
_entity_poly.type
_entity_poly.pdbx_seq_one_letter_code
_entity_poly.pdbx_strand_id
1 'polypeptide(L)'
;MGTWHTVKGYSMSPEKEKDYCLTDKQHHMRKYISFLLILFMAVACGPKLERVVEDTHPDGSPRLVQYYQDKDGTREKVKVEAFYENGNKRYNGEFASGKRNGYWIYWYENGNKWSEGYFKGDLRDGYGTTWHKNGQKHYDGSYSEGIRTGTWTFWSEKGELMKELNYDE
;
A
#
# COMPACT_ATOMS: atom_id res chain seq x y z
N MET A 1 -70.22 -53.47 64.77
CA MET A 1 -71.48 -53.22 64.03
C MET A 1 -71.18 -52.18 62.96
N GLY A 2 -71.54 -52.46 61.71
CA GLY A 2 -71.30 -51.55 60.57
C GLY A 2 -70.60 -52.27 59.42
N THR A 3 -71.41 -52.81 58.51
CA THR A 3 -71.09 -53.54 57.29
C THR A 3 -70.66 -52.63 56.12
N TRP A 4 -69.82 -53.21 55.26
CA TRP A 4 -69.44 -52.96 53.85
C TRP A 4 -70.24 -51.95 53.02
N HIS A 5 -69.58 -51.33 52.00
CA HIS A 5 -69.91 -51.46 50.56
C HIS A 5 -68.76 -50.94 49.67
N THR A 6 -68.47 -51.70 48.62
CA THR A 6 -67.52 -51.46 47.51
C THR A 6 -68.19 -50.71 46.35
N VAL A 7 -67.46 -49.87 45.61
CA VAL A 7 -67.72 -49.62 44.16
C VAL A 7 -66.40 -49.44 43.41
N LYS A 8 -66.28 -50.12 42.25
CA LYS A 8 -65.20 -50.07 41.24
C LYS A 8 -65.38 -48.89 40.28
N GLY A 9 -64.31 -48.43 39.61
CA GLY A 9 -64.47 -47.67 38.36
C GLY A 9 -63.22 -47.06 37.72
N TYR A 10 -62.56 -47.84 36.85
CA TYR A 10 -61.90 -47.54 35.55
C TYR A 10 -60.96 -46.33 35.28
N SER A 11 -60.03 -46.65 34.38
CA SER A 11 -58.85 -45.98 33.82
C SER A 11 -59.06 -44.70 33.00
N MET A 12 -58.01 -43.86 32.92
CA MET A 12 -57.44 -43.31 31.67
C MET A 12 -56.12 -42.56 31.95
N SER A 13 -55.09 -42.82 31.14
CA SER A 13 -53.89 -41.97 30.96
C SER A 13 -54.12 -41.03 29.75
N PRO A 14 -53.16 -40.23 29.26
CA PRO A 14 -51.96 -39.62 29.85
C PRO A 14 -51.92 -38.10 29.55
N GLU A 15 -50.91 -37.35 30.01
CA GLU A 15 -50.12 -36.41 29.18
C GLU A 15 -49.26 -35.43 30.02
N LYS A 16 -47.97 -35.41 29.65
CA LYS A 16 -47.06 -34.25 29.52
C LYS A 16 -46.88 -33.30 30.72
N GLU A 17 -45.66 -33.28 31.25
CA GLU A 17 -44.79 -32.11 31.11
C GLU A 17 -43.31 -32.47 31.35
N LYS A 18 -42.43 -31.72 30.69
CA LYS A 18 -41.02 -31.98 30.46
C LYS A 18 -40.17 -31.10 31.36
N ASP A 19 -39.37 -31.69 32.24
CA ASP A 19 -38.26 -30.99 32.90
C ASP A 19 -36.93 -31.58 32.42
N TYR A 20 -36.37 -30.98 31.36
CA TYR A 20 -34.99 -31.25 30.96
C TYR A 20 -34.06 -30.23 31.64
N CYS A 21 -33.25 -30.74 32.55
CA CYS A 21 -32.15 -30.05 33.20
C CYS A 21 -31.16 -29.48 32.17
N LEU A 22 -30.82 -28.21 32.36
CA LEU A 22 -29.72 -27.51 31.71
C LEU A 22 -28.39 -28.07 32.20
N THR A 23 -27.75 -28.94 31.42
CA THR A 23 -26.30 -29.16 31.51
C THR A 23 -25.72 -29.43 30.14
N ASP A 24 -24.52 -28.87 29.94
CA ASP A 24 -23.58 -29.12 28.85
C ASP A 24 -23.63 -28.18 27.62
N LYS A 25 -23.23 -26.92 27.84
CA LYS A 25 -22.70 -26.03 26.78
C LYS A 25 -21.32 -25.47 27.13
N GLN A 26 -20.46 -26.24 27.81
CA GLN A 26 -19.12 -25.77 28.17
C GLN A 26 -17.95 -26.51 27.51
N HIS A 27 -18.18 -27.54 26.68
CA HIS A 27 -17.09 -28.25 26.01
C HIS A 27 -16.83 -27.92 24.53
N HIS A 28 -17.74 -27.24 23.84
CA HIS A 28 -17.53 -26.93 22.41
C HIS A 28 -16.67 -25.68 22.16
N MET A 29 -16.58 -24.72 23.09
CA MET A 29 -15.86 -23.45 22.87
C MET A 29 -14.33 -23.56 22.96
N ARG A 30 -13.77 -24.60 23.60
CA ARG A 30 -12.31 -24.73 23.77
C ARG A 30 -11.57 -25.27 22.54
N LYS A 31 -12.24 -25.96 21.62
CA LYS A 31 -11.61 -26.47 20.39
C LYS A 31 -11.55 -25.42 19.28
N TYR A 32 -12.53 -24.52 19.21
CA TYR A 32 -12.56 -23.46 18.20
C TYR A 32 -11.63 -22.28 18.53
N ILE A 33 -11.39 -21.97 19.81
CA ILE A 33 -10.45 -20.91 20.21
C ILE A 33 -8.99 -21.28 19.83
N SER A 34 -8.62 -22.57 19.94
CA SER A 34 -7.29 -23.03 19.52
C SER A 34 -7.12 -23.08 18.00
N PHE A 35 -8.18 -23.32 17.21
CA PHE A 35 -8.13 -23.23 15.75
C PHE A 35 -8.20 -21.79 15.22
N LEU A 36 -8.89 -20.88 15.92
CA LEU A 36 -8.93 -19.45 15.61
C LEU A 36 -7.59 -18.74 15.86
N LEU A 37 -6.76 -19.24 16.77
CA LEU A 37 -5.39 -18.73 16.98
C LEU A 37 -4.38 -19.20 15.93
N ILE A 38 -4.60 -20.34 15.28
CA ILE A 38 -3.74 -20.85 14.21
C ILE A 38 -4.07 -20.18 12.86
N LEU A 39 -5.31 -19.71 12.67
CA LEU A 39 -5.70 -18.97 11.47
C LEU A 39 -5.15 -17.53 11.42
N PHE A 40 -4.60 -17.01 12.53
CA PHE A 40 -4.03 -15.65 12.59
C PHE A 40 -2.52 -15.59 12.33
N MET A 41 -1.80 -16.72 12.25
CA MET A 41 -0.35 -16.74 11.96
C MET A 41 0.00 -16.78 10.47
N ALA A 42 -0.98 -16.87 9.56
CA ALA A 42 -0.73 -16.92 8.11
C ALA A 42 -0.55 -15.54 7.45
N VAL A 43 -0.44 -14.46 8.25
CA VAL A 43 -0.31 -13.09 7.74
C VAL A 43 1.00 -12.49 8.22
N ALA A 44 2.08 -12.70 7.48
CA ALA A 44 3.20 -11.74 7.33
C ALA A 44 4.41 -12.40 6.65
N CYS A 45 4.31 -12.72 5.36
CA CYS A 45 5.53 -12.84 4.55
C CYS A 45 5.32 -12.02 3.28
N GLY A 46 5.30 -10.69 3.44
CA GLY A 46 5.54 -9.81 2.31
C GLY A 46 7.01 -9.90 1.89
N PRO A 47 7.35 -9.61 0.62
CA PRO A 47 8.73 -9.65 0.16
C PRO A 47 9.58 -8.69 1.01
N LYS A 48 10.67 -9.20 1.57
CA LYS A 48 11.59 -8.43 2.40
C LYS A 48 12.25 -7.35 1.54
N LEU A 49 12.05 -6.08 1.90
CA LEU A 49 12.75 -4.96 1.27
C LEU A 49 14.13 -4.80 1.93
N GLU A 50 15.19 -5.00 1.15
CA GLU A 50 16.57 -4.79 1.57
C GLU A 50 17.01 -3.37 1.22
N ARG A 51 17.59 -2.65 2.19
CA ARG A 51 18.14 -1.30 1.99
C ARG A 51 19.66 -1.37 1.94
N VAL A 52 20.26 -0.89 0.86
CA VAL A 52 21.71 -0.83 0.66
C VAL A 52 22.15 0.61 0.46
N VAL A 53 23.13 1.06 1.26
CA VAL A 53 23.84 2.31 1.00
C VAL A 53 24.94 1.97 0.00
N GLU A 54 24.72 2.33 -1.25
CA GLU A 54 25.67 2.08 -2.35
C GLU A 54 26.87 3.03 -2.25
N ASP A 55 26.62 4.25 -1.75
CA ASP A 55 27.57 5.34 -1.83
C ASP A 55 27.30 6.41 -0.76
N THR A 56 28.34 7.10 -0.33
CA THR A 56 28.35 8.03 0.81
C THR A 56 29.07 9.33 0.48
N HIS A 57 28.64 10.42 1.12
CA HIS A 57 29.35 11.70 1.13
C HIS A 57 30.58 11.65 2.07
N PRO A 58 31.48 12.65 2.03
CA PRO A 58 32.69 12.67 2.87
C PRO A 58 32.43 12.62 4.38
N ASP A 59 31.26 13.08 4.84
CA ASP A 59 30.82 13.03 6.24
C ASP A 59 30.25 11.66 6.65
N GLY A 60 30.20 10.70 5.72
CA GLY A 60 29.63 9.36 5.92
C GLY A 60 28.11 9.30 5.73
N SER A 61 27.43 10.41 5.46
CA SER A 61 26.00 10.40 5.17
C SER A 61 25.71 9.73 3.82
N PRO A 62 24.54 9.07 3.64
CA PRO A 62 24.25 8.38 2.39
C PRO A 62 24.12 9.34 1.20
N ARG A 63 24.87 9.07 0.12
CA ARG A 63 24.73 9.76 -1.18
C ARG A 63 23.75 9.04 -2.09
N LEU A 64 23.79 7.70 -2.07
CA LEU A 64 22.93 6.84 -2.87
C LEU A 64 22.48 5.63 -2.06
N VAL A 65 21.17 5.45 -1.96
CA VAL A 65 20.52 4.31 -1.32
C VAL A 65 19.69 3.57 -2.36
N GLN A 66 19.94 2.28 -2.49
CA GLN A 66 19.18 1.39 -3.36
C GLN A 66 18.38 0.40 -2.51
N TYR A 67 17.19 0.08 -2.97
CA TYR A 67 16.32 -0.88 -2.32
C TYR A 67 16.08 -2.05 -3.25
N TYR A 68 16.22 -3.26 -2.70
CA TYR A 68 16.08 -4.51 -3.43
C TYR A 68 14.99 -5.37 -2.81
N GLN A 69 14.33 -6.17 -3.65
CA GLN A 69 13.43 -7.24 -3.22
C GLN A 69 13.82 -8.52 -3.94
N ASP A 70 13.74 -9.63 -3.23
CA ASP A 70 13.84 -10.95 -3.85
C ASP A 70 12.52 -11.29 -4.53
N LYS A 71 12.59 -11.60 -5.82
CA LYS A 71 11.49 -12.04 -6.65
C LYS A 71 11.91 -13.31 -7.38
N ASP A 72 11.25 -14.41 -7.05
CA ASP A 72 11.51 -15.73 -7.65
C ASP A 72 13.00 -16.15 -7.59
N GLY A 73 13.66 -15.85 -6.46
CA GLY A 73 15.08 -16.14 -6.24
C GLY A 73 16.05 -15.16 -6.91
N THR A 74 15.53 -14.12 -7.59
CA THR A 74 16.32 -13.06 -8.20
C THR A 74 16.19 -11.78 -7.40
N ARG A 75 17.32 -11.17 -7.05
CA ARG A 75 17.37 -9.88 -6.36
C ARG A 75 17.15 -8.74 -7.35
N GLU A 76 16.01 -8.08 -7.28
CA GLU A 76 15.65 -6.97 -8.17
C GLU A 76 15.72 -5.63 -7.44
N LYS A 77 16.31 -4.62 -8.08
CA LYS A 77 16.24 -3.23 -7.59
C LYS A 77 14.84 -2.71 -7.85
N VAL A 78 14.16 -2.24 -6.80
CA VAL A 78 12.77 -1.76 -6.86
C VAL A 78 12.64 -0.27 -6.58
N LYS A 79 13.60 0.34 -5.88
CA LYS A 79 13.56 1.77 -5.55
C LYS A 79 14.96 2.34 -5.38
N VAL A 80 15.10 3.63 -5.63
CA VAL A 80 16.33 4.40 -5.35
C VAL A 80 15.99 5.70 -4.60
N GLU A 81 16.90 6.12 -3.73
CA GLU A 81 16.94 7.47 -3.16
C GLU A 81 18.38 8.00 -3.25
N ALA A 82 18.55 9.21 -3.77
CA ALA A 82 19.83 9.92 -3.78
C ALA A 82 19.71 11.21 -3.00
N PHE A 83 20.80 11.67 -2.40
CA PHE A 83 20.84 12.84 -1.52
C PHE A 83 21.98 13.79 -1.91
N TYR A 84 21.76 15.08 -1.71
CA TYR A 84 22.81 16.10 -1.72
C TYR A 84 23.64 16.05 -0.42
N GLU A 85 24.79 16.71 -0.39
CA GLU A 85 25.67 16.74 0.80
C GLU A 85 24.99 17.38 2.01
N ASN A 86 24.05 18.31 1.79
CA ASN A 86 23.26 18.90 2.86
C ASN A 86 22.14 17.99 3.41
N GLY A 87 22.07 16.73 2.96
CA GLY A 87 21.08 15.75 3.38
C GLY A 87 19.71 15.87 2.68
N ASN A 88 19.49 16.90 1.85
CA ASN A 88 18.26 17.00 1.07
C ASN A 88 18.20 15.90 0.01
N LYS A 89 16.99 15.40 -0.28
CA LYS A 89 16.80 14.47 -1.39
C LYS A 89 17.21 15.15 -2.70
N ARG A 90 17.85 14.38 -3.56
CA ARG A 90 18.24 14.76 -4.93
C ARG A 90 17.29 14.16 -5.94
N TYR A 91 16.99 12.87 -5.81
CA TYR A 91 15.91 12.21 -6.52
C TYR A 91 15.49 10.92 -5.81
N ASN A 92 14.28 10.46 -6.13
CA ASN A 92 13.85 9.11 -5.85
C ASN A 92 12.87 8.63 -6.91
N GLY A 93 12.70 7.32 -6.95
CA GLY A 93 11.73 6.69 -7.81
C GLY A 93 11.87 5.18 -7.79
N GLU A 94 10.98 4.56 -8.55
CA GLU A 94 10.78 3.13 -8.57
C GLU A 94 11.30 2.50 -9.87
N PHE A 95 11.59 1.21 -9.77
CA PHE A 95 12.05 0.38 -10.87
C PHE A 95 11.17 -0.85 -11.00
N ALA A 96 10.93 -1.26 -12.25
CA ALA A 96 10.37 -2.56 -12.58
C ALA A 96 11.21 -3.17 -13.71
N SER A 97 11.62 -4.44 -13.55
CA SER A 97 12.46 -5.15 -14.52
C SER A 97 13.72 -4.37 -14.91
N GLY A 98 14.37 -3.72 -13.92
CA GLY A 98 15.59 -2.93 -14.10
C GLY A 98 15.41 -1.55 -14.75
N LYS A 99 14.20 -1.19 -15.20
CA LYS A 99 13.89 0.09 -15.84
C LYS A 99 13.11 1.00 -14.90
N ARG A 100 13.20 2.32 -15.10
CA ARG A 100 12.39 3.29 -14.35
C ARG A 100 10.92 3.02 -14.63
N ASN A 101 10.13 2.87 -13.57
CA ASN A 101 8.71 2.60 -13.65
C ASN A 101 8.00 3.24 -12.47
N GLY A 102 6.82 3.80 -12.66
CA GLY A 102 6.09 4.49 -11.61
C GLY A 102 6.54 5.95 -11.45
N TYR A 103 6.33 6.49 -10.25
CA TYR A 103 6.49 7.91 -9.99
C TYR A 103 7.93 8.27 -9.59
N TRP A 104 8.45 9.33 -10.19
CA TRP A 104 9.79 9.84 -9.95
C TRP A 104 9.72 11.30 -9.55
N ILE A 105 10.53 11.67 -8.57
CA ILE A 105 10.67 13.05 -8.12
C ILE A 105 12.14 13.40 -8.06
N TYR A 106 12.45 14.62 -8.48
CA TYR A 106 13.76 15.23 -8.47
C TYR A 106 13.66 16.56 -7.73
N TRP A 107 14.71 16.90 -6.98
CA TRP A 107 14.76 18.12 -6.18
C TRP A 107 16.03 18.90 -6.50
N TYR A 108 15.94 20.21 -6.34
CA TYR A 108 17.10 21.08 -6.23
C TYR A 108 17.75 20.92 -4.85
N GLU A 109 19.01 21.30 -4.75
CA GLU A 109 19.77 21.24 -3.49
C GLU A 109 19.15 22.06 -2.36
N ASN A 110 18.40 23.13 -2.67
CA ASN A 110 17.66 23.92 -1.68
C ASN A 110 16.40 23.22 -1.14
N GLY A 111 16.11 21.98 -1.57
CA GLY A 111 14.96 21.20 -1.14
C GLY A 111 13.68 21.45 -1.93
N ASN A 112 13.66 22.45 -2.84
CA ASN A 112 12.52 22.66 -3.73
C ASN A 112 12.46 21.53 -4.77
N LYS A 113 11.25 21.11 -5.12
CA LYS A 113 11.07 20.17 -6.24
C LYS A 113 11.62 20.79 -7.51
N TRP A 114 12.34 20.00 -8.29
CA TRP A 114 12.78 20.35 -9.64
C TRP A 114 11.83 19.78 -10.67
N SER A 115 11.53 18.49 -10.59
CA SER A 115 10.54 17.86 -11.46
C SER A 115 9.94 16.63 -10.83
N GLU A 116 8.74 16.28 -11.27
CA GLU A 116 8.11 15.01 -10.95
C GLU A 116 7.30 14.50 -12.13
N GLY A 117 7.02 13.22 -12.15
CA GLY A 117 6.18 12.59 -13.14
C GLY A 117 6.36 11.09 -13.19
N TYR A 118 5.62 10.48 -14.09
CA TYR A 118 5.55 9.04 -14.22
C TYR A 118 6.45 8.53 -15.35
N PHE A 119 7.01 7.35 -15.13
CA PHE A 119 7.78 6.60 -16.11
C PHE A 119 7.17 5.20 -16.29
N LYS A 120 7.28 4.68 -17.51
CA LYS A 120 6.95 3.30 -17.85
C LYS A 120 8.06 2.78 -18.77
N GLY A 121 8.86 1.84 -18.26
CA GLY A 121 9.96 1.26 -19.04
C GLY A 121 10.97 2.29 -19.55
N ASP A 122 11.42 3.19 -18.66
CA ASP A 122 12.34 4.32 -18.93
C ASP A 122 11.79 5.50 -19.74
N LEU A 123 10.61 5.37 -20.34
CA LEU A 123 9.92 6.45 -21.06
C LEU A 123 9.02 7.23 -20.09
N ARG A 124 8.90 8.55 -20.28
CA ARG A 124 7.89 9.33 -19.55
C ARG A 124 6.51 8.92 -20.02
N ASP A 125 5.62 8.62 -19.10
CA ASP A 125 4.29 8.09 -19.40
C ASP A 125 3.31 8.53 -18.32
N GLY A 126 2.43 9.47 -18.64
CA GLY A 126 1.55 10.16 -17.69
C GLY A 126 1.93 11.63 -17.46
N TYR A 127 1.22 12.25 -16.53
CA TYR A 127 1.38 13.67 -16.20
C TYR A 127 2.70 13.95 -15.49
N GLY A 128 3.31 15.09 -15.77
CA GLY A 128 4.51 15.56 -15.10
C GLY A 128 4.51 17.07 -14.91
N THR A 129 5.31 17.51 -13.96
CA THR A 129 5.49 18.93 -13.65
C THR A 129 6.96 19.21 -13.41
N THR A 130 7.40 20.40 -13.81
CA THR A 130 8.74 20.93 -13.56
C THR A 130 8.61 22.31 -12.95
N TRP A 131 9.51 22.63 -12.03
CA TRP A 131 9.54 23.89 -11.29
C TRP A 131 10.87 24.60 -11.49
N HIS A 132 10.80 25.93 -11.39
CA HIS A 132 11.95 26.80 -11.21
C HIS A 132 12.57 26.61 -9.82
N LYS A 133 13.83 27.03 -9.64
CA LYS A 133 14.54 26.87 -8.35
C LYS A 133 13.86 27.59 -7.19
N ASN A 134 13.08 28.64 -7.47
CA ASN A 134 12.29 29.39 -6.49
C ASN A 134 10.97 28.69 -6.08
N GLY A 135 10.67 27.52 -6.65
CA GLY A 135 9.46 26.74 -6.34
C GLY A 135 8.24 27.12 -7.20
N GLN A 136 8.33 28.14 -8.05
CA GLN A 136 7.27 28.43 -9.02
C GLN A 136 7.26 27.37 -10.13
N LYS A 137 6.07 27.06 -10.63
CA LYS A 137 5.93 26.12 -11.73
C LYS A 137 6.65 26.66 -12.97
N HIS A 138 7.35 25.80 -13.69
CA HIS A 138 7.99 26.11 -14.97
C HIS A 138 7.15 25.60 -16.12
N TYR A 139 6.79 24.32 -16.10
CA TYR A 139 5.82 23.75 -17.02
C TYR A 139 5.19 22.48 -16.47
N ASP A 140 4.05 22.11 -17.02
CA ASP A 140 3.41 20.82 -16.82
C ASP A 140 2.72 20.34 -18.09
N GLY A 141 2.40 19.05 -18.11
CA GLY A 141 1.75 18.40 -19.23
C GLY A 141 1.89 16.88 -19.16
N SER A 142 1.25 16.21 -20.10
CA SER A 142 1.25 14.75 -20.18
C SER A 142 2.24 14.25 -21.22
N TYR A 143 2.75 13.04 -20.96
CA TYR A 143 3.47 12.23 -21.93
C TYR A 143 2.71 10.93 -22.19
N SER A 144 2.84 10.39 -23.40
CA SER A 144 2.51 9.01 -23.75
C SER A 144 3.73 8.42 -24.46
N GLU A 145 4.32 7.36 -23.90
CA GLU A 145 5.50 6.69 -24.47
C GLU A 145 6.67 7.66 -24.81
N GLY A 146 6.87 8.66 -23.96
CA GLY A 146 7.92 9.67 -24.11
C GLY A 146 7.57 10.85 -25.03
N ILE A 147 6.40 10.84 -25.67
CA ILE A 147 5.91 11.89 -26.56
C ILE A 147 4.95 12.80 -25.78
N ARG A 148 5.04 14.13 -25.98
CA ARG A 148 4.13 15.09 -25.36
C ARG A 148 2.71 14.92 -25.90
N THR A 149 1.72 14.90 -25.02
CA THR A 149 0.29 14.80 -25.38
C THR A 149 -0.53 15.80 -24.57
N GLY A 150 -1.73 16.14 -25.07
CA GLY A 150 -2.64 17.06 -24.41
C GLY A 150 -2.11 18.49 -24.31
N THR A 151 -2.64 19.23 -23.34
CA THR A 151 -2.26 20.61 -23.09
C THR A 151 -1.00 20.70 -22.24
N TRP A 152 -0.05 21.49 -22.72
CA TRP A 152 1.20 21.82 -22.08
C TRP A 152 1.23 23.29 -21.70
N THR A 153 1.39 23.56 -20.42
CA THR A 153 1.33 24.93 -19.90
C THR A 153 2.71 25.34 -19.41
N PHE A 154 3.10 26.58 -19.67
CA PHE A 154 4.42 27.12 -19.36
C PHE A 154 4.29 28.43 -18.58
N TRP A 155 5.11 28.59 -17.55
CA TRP A 155 5.11 29.77 -16.67
C TRP A 155 6.52 30.34 -16.50
N SER A 156 6.58 31.65 -16.28
CA SER A 156 7.81 32.37 -15.97
C SER A 156 8.28 32.11 -14.53
N GLU A 157 9.50 32.51 -14.19
CA GLU A 157 9.99 32.45 -12.80
C GLU A 157 9.14 33.29 -11.84
N LYS A 158 8.37 34.27 -12.33
CA LYS A 158 7.44 35.07 -11.52
C LYS A 158 6.09 34.37 -11.31
N GLY A 159 5.85 33.23 -11.96
CA GLY A 159 4.59 32.50 -11.93
C GLY A 159 3.56 33.01 -12.94
N GLU A 160 3.97 33.85 -13.89
CA GLU A 160 3.08 34.37 -14.93
C GLU A 160 2.93 33.32 -16.03
N LEU A 161 1.70 33.09 -16.49
CA LEU A 161 1.44 32.22 -17.64
C LEU A 161 2.13 32.80 -18.89
N MET A 162 2.99 31.99 -19.52
CA MET A 162 3.70 32.39 -20.73
C MET A 162 3.00 31.88 -21.99
N LYS A 163 2.62 30.60 -22.00
CA LYS A 163 1.94 29.98 -23.14
C LYS A 163 1.32 28.64 -22.77
N GLU A 164 0.34 28.26 -23.58
CA GLU A 164 -0.24 26.93 -23.64
C GLU A 164 -0.05 26.37 -25.05
N LEU A 165 0.31 25.09 -25.14
CA LEU A 165 0.46 24.35 -26.39
C LEU A 165 -0.40 23.10 -26.31
N ASN A 166 -1.19 22.81 -27.35
CA ASN A 166 -1.94 21.56 -27.44
C ASN A 166 -1.24 20.61 -28.43
N TYR A 167 -1.07 19.35 -28.03
CA TYR A 167 -0.44 18.28 -28.79
C TYR A 167 -1.41 17.14 -29.13
N ASP A 168 -2.72 17.39 -29.05
CA ASP A 168 -3.74 16.48 -29.57
C ASP A 168 -3.83 16.66 -31.10
N GLU A 169 -3.28 15.69 -31.86
CA GLU A 169 -3.51 15.50 -33.31
C GLU A 169 -4.31 14.22 -33.57
#